data_AF-A0A2S9FJG8-F1
#
_entry.id   AF-A0A2S9FJG8-F1
#
_cell.length_a   1.000
_cell.length_b   1.000
_cell.length_c   1.000
_cell.angle_alpha   90.00
_cell.angle_beta   90.00
_cell.angle_gamma   90.00
#
_symmetry.space_group_name_H-M   'P 1'
#
loop_
_entity.id
_entity.type
_entity.pdbx_description
1 polymer ?
#
loop_
_entity_poly.entity_id
_entity_poly.type
_entity_poly.pdbx_seq_one_letter_code
_entity_poly.pdbx_strand_id
1 'polypeptide(L)'
;DGYHELTTVFHAVSLLDEVTVRTADVLSLAMSGEGADSLPTDERNLAWRAAELMAAHVGRAPDVEILIEKTIPVAGGMAGGSADAAAVLVAMNSLWELGVPRRDLHALAAELGSDVPFALHGGTALGTGRGEELATVLSRNTFHWVLAFSPGGLSTAEVFAEIDRLRAEEGRTLPPRLESPEPVLGALASGDPAQLAAL
;
A
#
# COMPACT_ATOMS: atom_id res chain seq x y z
N ASP A 1 -3.42 13.36 17.20
CA ASP A 1 -4.10 12.07 16.97
C ASP A 1 -3.18 10.86 17.21
N GLY A 2 -1.88 11.07 17.44
CA GLY A 2 -0.91 10.00 17.71
C GLY A 2 -0.19 9.48 16.46
N TYR A 3 -0.42 10.10 15.31
CA TYR A 3 0.27 9.78 14.06
C TYR A 3 1.47 10.70 13.83
N HIS A 4 2.47 10.17 13.13
CA HIS A 4 3.60 10.93 12.61
C HIS A 4 3.24 11.48 11.23
N GLU A 5 3.56 12.76 11.00
CA GLU A 5 3.54 13.33 9.66
C GLU A 5 4.69 12.75 8.84
N LEU A 6 4.40 12.30 7.61
CA LEU A 6 5.34 11.61 6.76
C LEU A 6 5.49 12.33 5.42
N THR A 7 6.73 12.41 4.96
CA THR A 7 7.06 12.67 3.56
C THR A 7 7.79 11.44 3.05
N THR A 8 7.21 10.75 2.09
CA THR A 8 7.71 9.46 1.58
C THR A 8 7.68 9.43 0.07
N VAL A 9 8.67 8.79 -0.56
CA VAL A 9 8.62 8.51 -2.00
C VAL A 9 8.26 7.05 -2.16
N PHE A 10 7.01 6.80 -2.54
CA PHE A 10 6.52 5.47 -2.84
C PHE A 10 6.96 5.02 -4.24
N HIS A 11 7.28 3.74 -4.39
CA HIS A 11 7.73 3.15 -5.65
C HIS A 11 7.12 1.75 -5.83
N ALA A 12 6.26 1.59 -6.83
CA ALA A 12 5.65 0.32 -7.17
C ALA A 12 6.64 -0.56 -7.95
N VAL A 13 6.73 -1.83 -7.57
CA VAL A 13 7.64 -2.82 -8.17
C VAL A 13 6.86 -4.00 -8.74
N SER A 14 7.52 -4.86 -9.52
CA SER A 14 6.90 -5.98 -10.22
C SER A 14 6.64 -7.22 -9.34
N LEU A 15 6.49 -7.04 -8.03
CA LEU A 15 6.06 -8.08 -7.11
C LEU A 15 4.60 -7.77 -6.74
N LEU A 16 3.68 -8.56 -7.24
CA LEU A 16 2.25 -8.26 -7.25
C LEU A 16 1.44 -9.41 -6.68
N ASP A 17 0.26 -9.07 -6.17
CA ASP A 17 -0.80 -10.02 -5.89
C ASP A 17 -1.84 -9.94 -7.01
N GLU A 18 -2.51 -11.05 -7.30
CA GLU A 18 -3.64 -11.07 -8.22
C GLU A 18 -4.94 -11.27 -7.43
N VAL A 19 -5.90 -10.36 -7.63
CA VAL A 19 -7.21 -10.41 -6.98
C VAL A 19 -8.28 -10.66 -8.03
N THR A 20 -9.00 -11.78 -7.88
CA THR A 20 -10.19 -12.10 -8.68
C THR A 20 -11.43 -11.87 -7.84
N VAL A 21 -12.39 -11.12 -8.37
CA VAL A 21 -13.69 -10.90 -7.72
C VAL A 21 -14.82 -11.41 -8.63
N ARG A 22 -15.76 -12.16 -8.07
CA ARG A 22 -16.93 -12.71 -8.77
C ARG A 22 -18.19 -12.44 -7.97
N THR A 23 -19.35 -12.38 -8.64
CA THR A 23 -20.65 -12.37 -7.95
C THR A 23 -20.86 -13.67 -7.19
N ALA A 24 -21.35 -13.59 -5.96
CA ALA A 24 -21.68 -14.74 -5.12
C ALA A 24 -22.99 -14.48 -4.35
N ASP A 25 -23.45 -15.43 -3.56
CA ASP A 25 -24.64 -15.24 -2.71
C ASP A 25 -24.31 -14.50 -1.40
N VAL A 26 -23.06 -14.57 -0.95
CA VAL A 26 -22.55 -13.94 0.27
C VAL A 26 -21.09 -13.53 0.07
N LEU A 27 -20.63 -12.53 0.83
CA LEU A 27 -19.22 -12.15 0.88
C LEU A 27 -18.37 -13.33 1.36
N SER A 28 -17.37 -13.70 0.56
CA SER A 28 -16.34 -14.67 0.95
C SER A 28 -14.96 -14.23 0.49
N LEU A 29 -13.94 -14.62 1.25
CA LEU A 29 -12.55 -14.33 0.95
C LEU A 29 -11.72 -15.59 1.10
N ALA A 30 -11.00 -15.96 0.04
CA ALA A 30 -10.00 -17.01 0.07
C ALA A 30 -8.67 -16.50 -0.48
N MET A 31 -7.58 -17.00 0.06
CA MET A 31 -6.23 -16.61 -0.31
C MET A 31 -5.38 -17.85 -0.53
N SER A 32 -4.44 -17.76 -1.46
CA SER A 32 -3.42 -18.78 -1.72
C SER A 32 -2.07 -18.12 -1.91
N GLY A 33 -0.98 -18.88 -1.80
CA GLY A 33 0.39 -18.36 -1.90
C GLY A 33 1.15 -18.44 -0.58
N GLU A 34 2.44 -18.10 -0.62
CA GLU A 34 3.31 -18.22 0.54
C GLU A 34 2.88 -17.27 1.67
N GLY A 35 2.64 -17.82 2.87
CA GLY A 35 2.18 -17.06 4.04
C GLY A 35 0.69 -16.73 4.07
N ALA A 36 -0.08 -17.03 3.01
CA ALA A 36 -1.51 -16.72 2.92
C ALA A 36 -2.33 -17.36 4.07
N ASP A 37 -1.97 -18.57 4.50
CA ASP A 37 -2.63 -19.31 5.59
C ASP A 37 -2.59 -18.58 6.95
N SER A 38 -1.68 -17.61 7.11
CA SER A 38 -1.55 -16.82 8.34
C SER A 38 -2.43 -15.57 8.36
N LEU A 39 -3.06 -15.22 7.24
CA LEU A 39 -3.87 -14.01 7.09
C LEU A 39 -5.34 -14.29 7.43
N PRO A 40 -6.05 -13.32 8.07
CA PRO A 40 -7.48 -13.48 8.32
C PRO A 40 -8.27 -13.47 7.01
N THR A 41 -9.33 -14.28 6.93
CA THR A 41 -10.27 -14.35 5.80
C THR A 41 -11.64 -13.75 6.14
N ASP A 42 -11.69 -12.87 7.16
CA ASP A 42 -12.89 -12.21 7.68
C ASP A 42 -12.72 -10.68 7.72
N GLU A 43 -13.61 -9.97 8.43
CA GLU A 43 -13.65 -8.51 8.58
C GLU A 43 -12.34 -7.86 9.08
N ARG A 44 -11.41 -8.65 9.61
CA ARG A 44 -10.06 -8.16 9.98
C ARG A 44 -9.17 -7.92 8.76
N ASN A 45 -9.52 -8.46 7.60
CA ASN A 45 -8.77 -8.30 6.35
C ASN A 45 -9.19 -7.01 5.62
N LEU A 46 -8.22 -6.23 5.11
CA LEU A 46 -8.50 -5.00 4.37
C LEU A 46 -9.25 -5.25 3.05
N ALA A 47 -9.03 -6.38 2.39
CA ALA A 47 -9.77 -6.76 1.19
C ALA A 47 -11.27 -6.99 1.47
N TRP A 48 -11.59 -7.60 2.62
CA TRP A 48 -12.96 -7.77 3.09
C TRP A 48 -13.63 -6.41 3.33
N ARG A 49 -12.95 -5.55 4.10
CA ARG A 49 -13.43 -4.19 4.40
C ARG A 49 -13.59 -3.33 3.15
N ALA A 50 -12.72 -3.52 2.14
CA ALA A 50 -12.84 -2.83 0.85
C ALA A 50 -14.12 -3.23 0.12
N ALA A 51 -14.50 -4.50 0.17
CA ALA A 51 -15.74 -4.96 -0.45
C ALA A 51 -16.98 -4.42 0.25
N GLU A 52 -17.00 -4.44 1.58
CA GLU A 52 -18.09 -3.83 2.37
C GLU A 52 -18.20 -2.33 2.09
N LEU A 53 -17.08 -1.62 2.08
CA LEU A 53 -17.04 -0.18 1.84
C LEU A 53 -17.52 0.18 0.41
N MET A 54 -17.06 -0.56 -0.60
CA MET A 54 -17.49 -0.36 -1.98
C MET A 54 -18.99 -0.64 -2.15
N ALA A 55 -19.49 -1.73 -1.55
CA ALA A 55 -20.89 -2.10 -1.60
C ALA A 55 -21.78 -1.04 -0.93
N ALA A 56 -21.39 -0.58 0.26
CA ALA A 56 -22.07 0.48 1.00
C ALA A 56 -22.10 1.79 0.19
N HIS A 57 -20.99 2.16 -0.44
CA HIS A 57 -20.88 3.38 -1.26
C HIS A 57 -21.91 3.40 -2.41
N VAL A 58 -22.22 2.24 -3.00
CA VAL A 58 -23.18 2.14 -4.11
C VAL A 58 -24.56 1.61 -3.71
N GLY A 59 -24.82 1.47 -2.41
CA GLY A 59 -26.11 1.01 -1.88
C GLY A 59 -26.45 -0.44 -2.24
N ARG A 60 -25.45 -1.33 -2.28
CA ARG A 60 -25.60 -2.77 -2.54
C ARG A 60 -25.12 -3.61 -1.34
N ALA A 61 -25.51 -4.87 -1.31
CA ALA A 61 -24.87 -5.87 -0.46
C ALA A 61 -23.53 -6.30 -1.08
N PRO A 62 -22.50 -6.64 -0.28
CA PRO A 62 -21.20 -7.07 -0.76
C PRO A 62 -21.21 -8.54 -1.21
N ASP A 63 -22.16 -8.92 -2.07
CA ASP A 63 -22.41 -10.31 -2.47
C ASP A 63 -21.39 -10.76 -3.54
N VAL A 64 -20.14 -10.91 -3.10
CA VAL A 64 -18.99 -11.26 -3.94
C VAL A 64 -18.08 -12.30 -3.30
N GLU A 65 -17.52 -13.17 -4.14
CA GLU A 65 -16.38 -14.02 -3.78
C GLU A 65 -15.10 -13.31 -4.19
N ILE A 66 -14.14 -13.22 -3.26
CA ILE A 66 -12.81 -12.64 -3.47
C ILE A 66 -11.78 -13.75 -3.35
N LEU A 67 -10.97 -13.92 -4.39
CA LEU A 67 -9.85 -14.86 -4.43
C LEU A 67 -8.56 -14.06 -4.61
N ILE A 68 -7.59 -14.26 -3.71
CA ILE A 68 -6.30 -13.57 -3.77
C ILE A 68 -5.16 -14.58 -3.94
N GLU A 69 -4.39 -14.41 -5.01
CA GLU A 69 -3.13 -15.10 -5.23
C GLU A 69 -1.98 -14.23 -4.72
N LYS A 70 -1.45 -14.57 -3.54
CA LYS A 70 -0.43 -13.81 -2.82
C LYS A 70 0.98 -14.16 -3.32
N THR A 71 1.67 -13.15 -3.84
CA THR A 71 3.12 -13.19 -4.12
C THR A 71 3.88 -12.09 -3.35
N ILE A 72 3.21 -11.01 -2.94
CA ILE A 72 3.79 -10.01 -2.04
C ILE A 72 4.01 -10.65 -0.66
N PRO A 73 5.24 -10.66 -0.13
CA PRO A 73 5.53 -11.31 1.14
C PRO A 73 4.71 -10.77 2.31
N VAL A 74 4.05 -11.69 3.00
CA VAL A 74 3.27 -11.39 4.19
C VAL A 74 4.17 -10.78 5.26
N ALA A 75 3.73 -9.67 5.86
CA ALA A 75 4.48 -8.91 6.85
C ALA A 75 5.87 -8.42 6.37
N GLY A 76 6.10 -8.35 5.05
CA GLY A 76 7.38 -7.92 4.46
C GLY A 76 7.59 -6.40 4.34
N GLY A 77 6.69 -5.58 4.89
CA GLY A 77 6.78 -4.12 4.81
C GLY A 77 6.45 -3.53 3.43
N MET A 78 5.80 -4.30 2.55
CA MET A 78 5.48 -3.90 1.16
C MET A 78 4.02 -3.51 0.95
N ALA A 79 3.25 -3.30 2.03
CA ALA A 79 1.84 -2.93 1.98
C ALA A 79 0.94 -3.89 1.17
N GLY A 80 1.22 -5.20 1.18
CA GLY A 80 0.46 -6.20 0.41
C GLY A 80 -1.05 -6.22 0.72
N GLY A 81 -1.45 -6.08 2.00
CA GLY A 81 -2.87 -5.98 2.35
C GLY A 81 -3.56 -4.71 1.81
N SER A 82 -2.80 -3.62 1.66
CA SER A 82 -3.29 -2.39 1.03
C SER A 82 -3.41 -2.55 -0.49
N ALA A 83 -2.51 -3.30 -1.11
CA ALA A 83 -2.59 -3.67 -2.52
C ALA A 83 -3.84 -4.52 -2.81
N ASP A 84 -4.12 -5.51 -1.96
CA ASP A 84 -5.33 -6.34 -2.06
C ASP A 84 -6.60 -5.49 -1.99
N ALA A 85 -6.68 -4.58 -1.02
CA ALA A 85 -7.83 -3.69 -0.84
C ALA A 85 -8.06 -2.76 -2.04
N ALA A 86 -6.99 -2.16 -2.56
CA ALA A 86 -7.04 -1.34 -3.76
C ALA A 86 -7.53 -2.15 -4.98
N ALA A 87 -7.04 -3.39 -5.13
CA ALA A 87 -7.46 -4.28 -6.20
C ALA A 87 -8.94 -4.68 -6.08
N VAL A 88 -9.47 -4.93 -4.87
CA VAL A 88 -10.89 -5.18 -4.64
C VAL A 88 -11.76 -4.00 -5.08
N LEU A 89 -11.40 -2.77 -4.71
CA LEU A 89 -12.13 -1.56 -5.13
C LEU A 89 -12.22 -1.45 -6.66
N VAL A 90 -11.09 -1.69 -7.37
CA VAL A 90 -11.04 -1.65 -8.83
C VAL A 90 -11.83 -2.79 -9.45
N ALA A 91 -11.65 -4.01 -8.95
CA ALA A 91 -12.30 -5.21 -9.47
C ALA A 91 -13.82 -5.12 -9.31
N MET A 92 -14.33 -4.66 -8.17
CA MET A 92 -15.77 -4.48 -7.93
C MET A 92 -16.36 -3.35 -8.78
N ASN A 93 -15.64 -2.22 -8.92
CA ASN A 93 -16.06 -1.14 -9.82
C ASN A 93 -16.24 -1.64 -11.27
N SER A 94 -15.34 -2.52 -11.72
CA SER A 94 -15.42 -3.17 -13.03
C SER A 94 -16.52 -4.24 -13.10
N LEU A 95 -16.58 -5.16 -12.13
CA LEU A 95 -17.52 -6.27 -12.09
C LEU A 95 -18.98 -5.81 -12.08
N TRP A 96 -19.25 -4.71 -11.37
CA TRP A 96 -20.59 -4.13 -11.27
C TRP A 96 -20.87 -3.02 -12.28
N GLU A 97 -19.94 -2.76 -13.20
CA GLU A 97 -20.03 -1.74 -14.26
C GLU A 97 -20.46 -0.36 -13.74
N LEU A 98 -19.94 0.05 -12.59
CA LEU A 98 -20.45 1.22 -11.86
C LEU A 98 -19.95 2.55 -12.42
N GLY A 99 -18.77 2.55 -13.03
CA GLY A 99 -18.14 3.77 -13.52
C GLY A 99 -17.78 4.77 -12.41
N VAL A 100 -17.51 4.29 -11.18
CA VAL A 100 -17.05 5.16 -10.08
C VAL A 100 -15.73 5.81 -10.51
N PRO A 101 -15.64 7.16 -10.46
CA PRO A 101 -14.46 7.85 -10.93
C PRO A 101 -13.27 7.61 -10.01
N ARG A 102 -12.05 7.69 -10.56
CA ARG A 102 -10.80 7.45 -9.83
C ARG A 102 -10.66 8.28 -8.55
N ARG A 103 -11.18 9.52 -8.54
CA ARG A 103 -11.18 10.38 -7.35
C ARG A 103 -11.97 9.76 -6.19
N ASP A 104 -13.12 9.16 -6.49
CA ASP A 104 -13.99 8.61 -5.45
C ASP A 104 -13.41 7.27 -4.96
N LEU A 105 -12.82 6.45 -5.85
CA LEU A 105 -12.02 5.28 -5.44
C LEU A 105 -10.84 5.66 -4.54
N HIS A 106 -10.15 6.77 -4.84
CA HIS A 106 -9.06 7.29 -4.00
C HIS A 106 -9.55 7.70 -2.61
N ALA A 107 -10.73 8.31 -2.52
CA ALA A 107 -11.35 8.65 -1.24
C ALA A 107 -11.68 7.39 -0.41
N LEU A 108 -12.30 6.37 -1.03
CA LEU A 108 -12.55 5.09 -0.37
C LEU A 108 -11.26 4.39 0.08
N ALA A 109 -10.20 4.46 -0.73
CA ALA A 109 -8.90 3.92 -0.36
C ALA A 109 -8.30 4.62 0.88
N ALA A 110 -8.40 5.94 0.96
CA ALA A 110 -7.92 6.70 2.12
C ALA A 110 -8.68 6.34 3.43
N GLU A 111 -9.96 5.93 3.34
CA GLU A 111 -10.72 5.42 4.48
C GLU A 111 -10.24 4.04 4.96
N LEU A 112 -9.70 3.22 4.06
CA LEU A 112 -9.22 1.86 4.39
C LEU A 112 -7.84 1.86 5.05
N GLY A 113 -6.92 2.73 4.58
CA GLY A 113 -5.60 2.89 5.17
C GLY A 113 -4.66 3.76 4.34
N SER A 114 -3.59 4.26 4.98
CA SER A 114 -2.66 5.24 4.38
C SER A 114 -1.96 4.77 3.09
N ASP A 115 -1.69 3.47 2.94
CA ASP A 115 -0.98 2.93 1.77
C ASP A 115 -1.91 2.50 0.63
N VAL A 116 -3.22 2.37 0.87
CA VAL A 116 -4.20 1.93 -0.15
C VAL A 116 -4.30 2.93 -1.31
N PRO A 117 -4.28 4.27 -1.08
CA PRO A 117 -4.20 5.25 -2.16
C PRO A 117 -3.01 5.04 -3.09
N PHE A 118 -1.84 4.70 -2.55
CA PHE A 118 -0.65 4.46 -3.37
C PHE A 118 -0.79 3.20 -4.22
N ALA A 119 -1.37 2.13 -3.68
CA ALA A 119 -1.64 0.93 -4.45
C ALA A 119 -2.60 1.16 -5.63
N LEU A 120 -3.59 2.05 -5.50
CA LEU A 120 -4.41 2.52 -6.63
C LEU A 120 -3.62 3.41 -7.61
N HIS A 121 -2.68 4.20 -7.08
CA HIS A 121 -1.89 5.14 -7.86
C HIS A 121 -0.89 4.43 -8.77
N GLY A 122 -0.09 3.53 -8.20
CA GLY A 122 1.01 2.83 -8.87
C GLY A 122 2.18 3.76 -9.24
N GLY A 123 3.11 3.25 -10.03
CA GLY A 123 4.25 4.04 -10.52
C GLY A 123 5.17 4.53 -9.40
N THR A 124 5.48 5.82 -9.39
CA THR A 124 6.27 6.48 -8.34
C THR A 124 5.55 7.75 -7.92
N ALA A 125 5.45 8.01 -6.62
CA ALA A 125 4.74 9.17 -6.10
C ALA A 125 5.40 9.70 -4.82
N LEU A 126 5.41 11.02 -4.68
CA LEU A 126 5.66 11.69 -3.41
C LEU A 126 4.37 11.69 -2.60
N GLY A 127 4.40 11.05 -1.44
CA GLY A 127 3.35 11.05 -0.44
C GLY A 127 3.61 12.08 0.65
N THR A 128 2.59 12.90 0.96
CA THR A 128 2.57 13.84 2.10
C THR A 128 1.43 13.53 3.07
N GLY A 129 1.36 14.25 4.20
CA GLY A 129 0.36 14.00 5.24
C GLY A 129 0.65 12.71 6.00
N ARG A 130 -0.25 11.74 5.92
CA ARG A 130 -0.04 10.36 6.38
C ARG A 130 0.37 9.42 5.24
N GLY A 131 0.62 9.93 4.04
CA GLY A 131 0.94 9.18 2.82
C GLY A 131 -0.20 9.12 1.79
N GLU A 132 -1.36 9.69 2.10
CA GLU A 132 -2.59 9.64 1.29
C GLU A 132 -2.64 10.69 0.16
N GLU A 133 -1.89 11.78 0.31
CA GLU A 133 -1.76 12.84 -0.69
C GLU A 133 -0.61 12.53 -1.63
N LEU A 134 -0.90 12.22 -2.89
CA LEU A 134 0.09 11.71 -3.85
C LEU A 134 0.35 12.68 -5.00
N ALA A 135 1.61 13.04 -5.20
CA ALA A 135 2.09 13.73 -6.39
C ALA A 135 2.93 12.77 -7.25
N THR A 136 2.50 12.52 -8.49
CA THR A 136 3.20 11.60 -9.40
C THR A 136 4.62 12.08 -9.72
N VAL A 137 5.57 11.15 -9.65
CA VAL A 137 6.97 11.36 -10.01
C VAL A 137 7.26 10.52 -11.25
N LEU A 138 7.71 11.18 -12.32
CA LEU A 138 8.05 10.50 -13.56
C LEU A 138 9.48 9.96 -13.46
N SER A 139 9.65 8.69 -13.85
CA SER A 139 10.97 8.11 -14.09
C SER A 139 11.24 8.02 -15.59
N ARG A 140 12.47 8.33 -16.00
CA ARG A 140 12.93 8.15 -17.38
C ARG A 140 13.18 6.69 -17.75
N ASN A 141 13.60 5.87 -16.79
CA ASN A 141 14.04 4.49 -17.02
C ASN A 141 13.43 3.53 -15.99
N THR A 142 13.50 2.23 -16.28
CA THR A 142 13.18 1.17 -15.32
C THR A 142 14.32 0.99 -14.34
N PHE A 143 14.00 0.87 -13.05
CA PHE A 143 14.95 0.49 -12.00
C PHE A 143 14.86 -1.03 -11.75
N HIS A 144 15.99 -1.64 -11.40
CA HIS A 144 16.09 -3.06 -11.09
C HIS A 144 16.41 -3.25 -9.62
N TRP A 145 15.55 -4.00 -8.92
CA TRP A 145 15.63 -4.21 -7.48
C TRP A 145 15.92 -5.67 -7.15
N VAL A 146 16.73 -5.89 -6.12
CA VAL A 146 16.81 -7.16 -5.39
C VAL A 146 16.20 -6.90 -4.02
N LEU A 147 15.12 -7.61 -3.70
CA LEU A 147 14.42 -7.51 -2.42
C LEU A 147 14.76 -8.73 -1.58
N ALA A 148 15.24 -8.50 -0.35
CA ALA A 148 15.57 -9.56 0.61
C ALA A 148 14.64 -9.47 1.79
N PHE A 149 14.00 -10.60 2.14
CA PHE A 149 12.98 -10.66 3.18
C PHE A 149 13.53 -11.34 4.43
N SER A 150 13.30 -10.72 5.59
CA SER A 150 13.57 -11.33 6.89
C SER A 150 12.51 -12.42 7.17
N PRO A 151 12.87 -13.54 7.82
CA PRO A 151 11.92 -14.58 8.22
C PRO A 151 10.93 -14.12 9.30
N GLY A 152 11.14 -12.94 9.91
CA GLY A 152 10.21 -12.33 10.86
C GLY A 152 9.93 -10.87 10.52
N GLY A 153 8.73 -10.41 10.88
CA GLY A 153 8.29 -9.01 10.76
C GLY A 153 8.41 -8.25 12.08
N LEU A 154 8.36 -6.91 11.99
CA LEU A 154 8.25 -6.01 13.14
C LEU A 154 6.89 -5.29 13.07
N SER A 155 6.29 -5.02 14.22
CA SER A 155 5.08 -4.22 14.27
C SER A 155 5.39 -2.77 13.91
N THR A 156 4.64 -2.20 12.97
CA THR A 156 4.74 -0.77 12.61
C THR A 156 4.64 0.12 13.84
N ALA A 157 3.74 -0.19 14.78
CA ALA A 157 3.58 0.56 16.02
C ALA A 157 4.81 0.47 16.93
N GLU A 158 5.45 -0.70 17.03
CA GLU A 158 6.68 -0.86 17.83
C GLU A 158 7.86 -0.11 17.20
N VAL A 159 7.97 -0.11 15.87
CA VAL A 159 9.00 0.65 15.15
C VAL A 159 8.80 2.16 15.33
N PHE A 160 7.55 2.66 15.32
CA PHE A 160 7.24 4.06 15.61
C PHE A 160 7.53 4.45 17.07
N ALA A 161 7.23 3.58 18.03
CA ALA A 161 7.59 3.82 19.43
C ALA A 161 9.12 3.85 19.63
N GLU A 162 9.85 3.00 18.92
CA GLU A 162 11.31 2.95 19.01
C GLU A 162 11.97 4.18 18.38
N ILE A 163 11.49 4.70 17.24
CA ILE A 163 12.01 5.94 16.67
C ILE A 163 11.82 7.13 17.61
N ASP A 164 10.69 7.20 18.32
CA ASP A 164 10.41 8.24 19.31
C ASP A 164 11.38 8.16 20.49
N ARG A 165 11.60 6.95 21.00
CA ARG A 165 12.58 6.68 22.07
C ARG A 165 14.00 7.11 21.67
N LEU A 166 14.44 6.71 20.47
CA LEU A 166 15.79 7.04 19.97
C LEU A 166 16.00 8.55 19.80
N ARG A 167 14.97 9.28 19.35
CA ARG A 167 15.04 10.73 19.14
C ARG A 167 14.93 11.55 20.44
N ALA A 168 14.41 10.97 21.51
CA ALA A 168 14.32 11.61 22.81
C ALA A 168 15.65 11.57 23.61
N GLU A 169 16.56 10.67 23.26
CA GLU A 169 17.87 10.55 23.93
C GLU A 169 18.83 11.69 23.53
N GLU A 170 19.20 12.53 24.50
CA GLU A 170 20.13 13.63 24.29
C GLU A 170 21.51 13.15 23.79
N GLY A 171 22.03 13.83 22.77
CA GLY A 171 23.34 13.52 22.19
C GLY A 171 23.34 12.39 21.14
N ARG A 172 22.19 11.76 20.86
CA ARG A 172 22.05 10.86 19.72
C ARG A 172 21.70 11.60 18.43
N THR A 173 22.48 11.34 17.39
CA THR A 173 22.23 11.81 16.02
C THR A 173 21.60 10.74 15.13
N LEU A 174 21.25 9.58 15.71
CA LEU A 174 20.70 8.45 14.99
C LEU A 174 19.23 8.16 15.38
N PRO A 175 18.40 7.73 14.41
CA PRO A 175 18.73 7.67 12.99
C PRO A 175 18.80 9.08 12.37
N PRO A 176 19.60 9.25 11.29
CA PRO A 176 19.80 10.54 10.65
C PRO A 176 18.45 11.09 10.15
N ARG A 177 18.33 12.42 10.17
CA ARG A 177 17.17 13.09 9.56
C ARG A 177 17.49 13.35 8.09
N LEU A 178 16.58 12.90 7.22
CA LEU A 178 16.60 13.31 5.82
C LEU A 178 16.05 14.74 5.72
N GLU A 179 16.74 15.60 4.99
CA GLU A 179 16.41 17.03 4.94
C GLU A 179 15.41 17.38 3.82
N SER A 180 15.51 16.71 2.67
CA SER A 180 14.68 17.01 1.49
C SER A 180 14.50 15.78 0.59
N PRO A 181 13.30 15.56 0.01
CA PRO A 181 13.09 14.53 -1.01
C PRO A 181 13.63 14.95 -2.39
N GLU A 182 13.95 16.22 -2.62
CA GLU A 182 14.32 16.75 -3.94
C GLU A 182 15.46 16.00 -4.64
N PRO A 183 16.56 15.61 -3.96
CA PRO A 183 17.62 14.84 -4.60
C PRO A 183 17.13 13.49 -5.13
N VAL A 184 16.27 12.81 -4.36
CA VAL A 184 15.68 11.52 -4.73
C VAL A 184 14.77 11.70 -5.94
N LEU A 185 13.92 12.73 -5.93
CA LEU A 185 13.04 13.06 -7.07
C LEU A 185 13.85 13.38 -8.33
N GLY A 186 14.95 14.12 -8.19
CA GLY A 186 15.85 14.44 -9.29
C GLY A 186 16.53 13.21 -9.88
N ALA A 187 16.98 12.28 -9.04
CA ALA A 187 17.61 11.02 -9.47
C ALA A 187 16.61 10.05 -10.13
N LEU A 188 15.38 9.97 -9.60
CA LEU A 188 14.30 9.20 -10.23
C LEU A 188 13.96 9.78 -11.62
N ALA A 189 13.84 11.11 -11.73
CA ALA A 189 13.56 11.78 -12.98
C ALA A 189 14.70 11.65 -14.01
N SER A 190 15.96 11.57 -13.57
CA SER A 190 17.10 11.33 -14.47
C SER A 190 17.13 9.89 -14.98
N GLY A 191 16.59 8.94 -14.20
CA GLY A 191 16.65 7.51 -14.49
C GLY A 191 18.05 6.92 -14.29
N ASP A 192 18.86 7.54 -13.42
CA ASP A 192 20.23 7.12 -13.10
C ASP A 192 20.25 6.32 -11.77
N PRO A 193 20.45 4.99 -11.81
CA PRO A 193 20.48 4.17 -10.60
C PRO A 193 21.72 4.43 -9.73
N ALA A 194 22.85 4.87 -10.30
CA ALA A 194 24.04 5.19 -9.52
C ALA A 194 23.85 6.50 -8.75
N GLN A 195 23.17 7.47 -9.35
CA GLN A 195 22.79 8.71 -8.67
C GLN A 195 21.80 8.44 -7.54
N LEU A 196 20.77 7.60 -7.78
CA LEU A 196 19.76 7.29 -6.77
C LEU A 196 20.35 6.51 -5.59
N ALA A 197 21.25 5.56 -5.84
CA ALA A 197 21.86 4.72 -4.80
C ALA A 197 22.83 5.46 -3.87
N ALA A 198 23.29 6.66 -4.26
CA ALA A 198 24.25 7.45 -3.48
C ALA A 198 23.59 8.39 -2.45
N LEU A 199 22.26 8.48 -2.45
CA LEU A 199 21.44 9.33 -1.57
C LEU A 199 20.92 8.53 -0.36
#